data_AF-W4RKL4-F1
#
_entry.id   AF-W4RKL4-F1
#
_cell.length_a   1.000
_cell.length_b   1.000
_cell.length_c   1.000
_cell.angle_alpha   90.00
_cell.angle_beta   90.00
_cell.angle_gamma   90.00
#
_symmetry.space_group_name_H-M   'P 1'
#
loop_
_entity.id
_entity.type
_entity.pdbx_description
1 polymer ?
#
loop_
_entity_poly.entity_id
_entity_poly.type
_entity_poly.pdbx_seq_one_letter_code
_entity_poly.pdbx_strand_id
1 'polypeptide(L)'
;MLEVLTQDYIRTAKAKGLSPVKIVFKHALKNALLPVVTILGSLAASILTGTFVIEKIFAIPGMGKYFVESINQRDYPVIMGTTIFYSTVLIMMLFLVDLAYGILDPRIKLHKKEGK
;
A
#
# COMPACT_ATOMS: atom_id res chain seq x y z
N MET A 1 8.37 -14.29 -2.63
CA MET A 1 9.59 -14.50 -3.46
C MET A 1 9.87 -15.98 -3.74
N LEU A 2 9.92 -16.84 -2.72
CA LEU A 2 10.18 -18.29 -2.89
C LEU A 2 9.18 -18.97 -3.84
N GLU A 3 7.89 -18.74 -3.66
CA GLU A 3 6.82 -19.28 -4.54
C GLU A 3 6.88 -18.77 -5.98
N VAL A 4 7.48 -17.60 -6.19
CA VAL A 4 7.62 -16.97 -7.51
C VAL A 4 8.78 -17.61 -8.28
N LEU A 5 9.84 -18.05 -7.57
CA LEU A 5 11.00 -18.73 -8.15
C LEU A 5 10.71 -20.18 -8.58
N THR A 6 9.67 -20.81 -8.03
CA THR A 6 9.23 -22.16 -8.39
C THR A 6 8.31 -22.21 -9.61
N GLN A 7 7.89 -21.05 -10.13
CA GLN A 7 6.97 -20.94 -11.26
C GLN A 7 7.61 -21.38 -12.59
N ASP A 8 6.80 -21.91 -13.49
CA ASP A 8 7.26 -22.47 -14.77
C ASP A 8 7.96 -21.44 -15.67
N TYR A 9 7.54 -20.17 -15.64
CA TYR A 9 8.19 -19.12 -16.41
C TYR A 9 9.64 -18.82 -15.95
N ILE A 10 9.96 -19.07 -14.67
CA ILE A 10 11.33 -18.99 -14.14
C ILE A 10 12.14 -20.20 -14.59
N ARG A 11 11.53 -21.39 -14.65
CA ARG A 11 12.17 -22.60 -15.20
C ARG A 11 12.52 -22.43 -16.68
N THR A 12 11.61 -21.85 -17.48
CA THR A 12 11.90 -21.50 -18.88
C THR A 12 13.03 -20.47 -18.99
N ALA A 13 13.07 -19.46 -18.12
CA ALA A 13 14.15 -18.48 -18.11
C ALA A 13 15.52 -19.11 -17.77
N LYS A 14 15.55 -20.09 -16.85
CA LYS A 14 16.76 -20.88 -16.57
C LYS A 14 17.16 -21.76 -17.76
N ALA A 15 16.21 -22.42 -18.41
CA ALA A 15 16.47 -23.25 -19.59
C ALA A 15 17.02 -22.45 -20.79
N LYS A 16 16.67 -21.15 -20.88
CA LYS A 16 17.23 -20.20 -21.85
C LYS A 16 18.62 -19.68 -21.50
N GLY A 17 19.24 -20.13 -20.40
CA GLY A 17 20.60 -19.74 -20.01
C GLY A 17 20.74 -18.33 -19.43
N LEU A 18 19.65 -17.70 -18.96
CA LEU A 18 19.75 -16.38 -18.33
C LEU A 18 20.50 -16.45 -17.00
N SER A 19 21.34 -15.43 -16.73
CA SER A 19 22.06 -15.32 -15.47
C SER A 19 21.08 -15.21 -14.28
N PRO A 20 21.41 -15.80 -13.12
CA PRO A 20 20.54 -15.77 -11.93
C PRO A 20 20.13 -14.36 -11.52
N VAL A 21 21.05 -13.39 -11.65
CA VAL A 21 20.82 -11.98 -11.33
C VAL A 21 19.75 -11.37 -12.25
N LYS A 22 19.80 -11.65 -13.56
CA LYS A 22 18.78 -11.18 -14.51
C LYS A 22 17.41 -11.79 -14.23
N ILE A 23 17.36 -13.07 -13.85
CA ILE A 23 16.10 -13.76 -13.51
C ILE A 23 15.46 -13.12 -12.27
N VAL A 24 16.24 -12.86 -11.23
CA VAL A 24 15.72 -12.25 -10.00
C VAL A 24 15.21 -10.84 -10.26
N PHE A 25 16.04 -9.94 -10.80
CA PHE A 25 15.65 -8.53 -10.98
C PHE A 25 14.56 -8.34 -12.04
N LYS A 26 14.60 -9.07 -13.16
CA LYS A 26 13.69 -8.83 -14.29
C LYS A 26 12.41 -9.67 -14.25
N HIS A 27 12.43 -10.85 -13.64
CA HIS A 27 11.30 -11.79 -13.70
C HIS A 27 10.70 -12.10 -12.33
N ALA A 28 11.52 -12.31 -11.30
CA ALA A 28 11.01 -12.71 -10.00
C ALA A 28 10.59 -11.51 -9.13
N LEU A 29 11.40 -10.45 -9.08
CA LEU A 29 11.20 -9.29 -8.20
C LEU A 29 9.90 -8.55 -8.51
N LYS A 30 9.67 -8.28 -9.80
CA LYS A 30 8.47 -7.56 -10.25
C LYS A 30 7.16 -8.26 -9.87
N ASN A 31 7.11 -9.58 -10.06
CA ASN A 31 5.91 -10.36 -9.74
C ASN A 31 5.76 -10.60 -8.23
N ALA A 32 6.86 -10.62 -7.48
CA ALA A 32 6.82 -10.79 -6.03
C ALA A 32 6.53 -9.49 -5.26
N LEU A 33 6.70 -8.32 -5.87
CA LEU A 33 6.35 -7.04 -5.27
C LEU A 33 4.85 -6.74 -5.33
N LEU A 34 4.10 -7.34 -6.26
CA LEU A 34 2.66 -7.09 -6.39
C LEU A 34 1.89 -7.34 -5.08
N PRO A 35 2.02 -8.50 -4.40
CA PRO A 35 1.31 -8.74 -3.14
C PRO A 35 1.80 -7.83 -2.00
N VAL A 36 3.08 -7.44 -2.03
CA VAL A 36 3.66 -6.55 -1.01
C VAL A 36 3.02 -5.17 -1.08
N VAL A 37 2.87 -4.62 -2.28
CA VAL A 37 2.21 -3.32 -2.48
C VAL A 37 0.74 -3.37 -2.08
N THR A 38 0.05 -4.50 -2.30
CA THR A 38 -1.32 -4.71 -1.79
C THR A 38 -1.41 -4.55 -0.30
N ILE A 39 -0.53 -5.24 0.41
CA ILE A 39 -0.55 -5.28 1.86
C ILE A 39 -0.12 -3.93 2.43
N LEU A 40 0.75 -3.18 1.74
CA LEU A 40 1.15 -1.83 2.16
C LEU A 40 -0.04 -0.87 2.30
N GLY A 41 -1.05 -0.95 1.41
CA GLY A 41 -2.26 -0.13 1.55
C GLY A 41 -3.05 -0.43 2.82
N SER A 42 -3.29 -1.71 3.09
CA SER A 42 -3.97 -2.13 4.33
C SER A 42 -3.15 -1.81 5.59
N LEU A 43 -1.82 -1.93 5.52
CA LEU A 43 -0.92 -1.58 6.63
C LEU A 43 -0.92 -0.08 6.90
N ALA A 44 -0.90 0.76 5.86
CA ALA A 44 -0.97 2.21 6.01
C ALA A 44 -2.26 2.64 6.71
N ALA A 45 -3.41 2.08 6.31
CA ALA A 45 -4.68 2.30 6.99
C ALA A 45 -4.64 1.83 8.46
N SER A 46 -4.09 0.65 8.71
CA SER A 46 -3.98 0.08 10.05
C SER A 46 -3.09 0.93 10.97
N ILE A 47 -1.99 1.47 10.46
CA ILE A 47 -1.10 2.36 11.21
C ILE A 47 -1.81 3.67 11.53
N LEU A 48 -2.50 4.27 10.57
CA LEU A 48 -3.22 5.53 10.77
C LEU A 48 -4.28 5.39 11.89
N THR A 49 -5.07 4.31 11.88
CA THR A 49 -6.08 4.05 12.91
C THR A 49 -5.45 3.60 14.24
N GLY A 50 -4.42 2.75 14.20
CA GLY A 50 -3.73 2.23 15.38
C GLY A 50 -2.97 3.30 16.16
N THR A 51 -2.53 4.36 15.48
CA THR A 51 -1.81 5.48 16.08
C THR A 51 -2.66 6.17 17.17
N PHE A 52 -3.99 6.21 17.05
CA PHE A 52 -4.86 6.81 18.09
C PHE A 52 -4.72 6.11 19.45
N VAL A 53 -4.59 4.78 19.43
CA VAL A 53 -4.43 3.98 20.64
C VAL A 53 -3.04 4.18 21.23
N ILE A 54 -2.01 4.22 20.37
CA ILE A 54 -0.61 4.43 20.79
C ILE A 54 -0.45 5.82 21.42
N GLU A 55 -0.97 6.87 20.78
CA GLU A 55 -0.95 8.24 21.32
C GLU A 55 -1.60 8.31 22.71
N LYS A 56 -2.73 7.61 22.88
CA LYS A 56 -3.46 7.57 24.15
C LYS A 56 -2.68 6.83 25.25
N ILE A 57 -2.11 5.67 24.94
CA ILE A 57 -1.38 4.83 25.91
C ILE A 57 -0.09 5.52 26.36
N PHE A 58 0.67 6.07 25.42
CA PHE A 58 1.97 6.68 25.71
C PHE A 58 1.89 8.17 26.08
N ALA A 59 0.67 8.73 26.20
CA ALA A 59 0.42 10.14 26.46
C ALA A 59 1.19 11.10 25.51
N ILE A 60 1.44 10.67 24.28
CA ILE A 60 2.13 11.46 23.26
C ILE A 60 1.13 12.51 22.74
N PRO A 61 1.47 13.81 22.74
CA PRO A 61 0.58 14.85 22.25
C PRO A 61 0.48 14.76 20.71
N GLY A 62 -0.53 14.03 20.23
CA GLY A 62 -0.85 13.90 18.81
C GLY A 62 -2.26 14.37 18.45
N MET A 63 -2.55 14.39 17.15
CA MET A 63 -3.85 14.83 16.64
C MET A 63 -5.00 13.88 17.03
N GLY A 64 -4.71 12.60 17.28
CA GLY A 64 -5.70 11.61 17.71
C GLY A 64 -6.23 11.90 19.11
N LYS A 65 -5.41 12.51 19.98
CA LYS A 65 -5.87 12.98 21.29
C LYS A 65 -7.03 13.98 21.17
N TYR A 66 -6.92 14.96 20.27
CA TYR A 66 -7.97 15.96 20.06
C TYR A 66 -9.26 15.32 19.55
N PHE A 67 -9.17 14.32 18.67
CA PHE A 67 -10.34 13.56 18.23
C PHE A 67 -11.05 12.86 19.40
N VAL A 68 -10.30 12.15 20.26
CA VAL A 68 -10.85 11.45 21.43
C VAL A 68 -11.43 12.42 22.46
N GLU A 69 -10.75 13.54 22.72
CA GLU A 69 -11.23 14.57 23.66
C GLU A 69 -12.51 15.24 23.17
N SER A 70 -12.59 15.54 21.88
CA SER A 70 -13.77 16.16 21.27
C SER A 70 -15.00 15.27 21.34
N ILE A 71 -14.84 13.94 21.25
CA ILE A 71 -15.93 12.98 21.49
C ILE A 71 -16.49 13.10 22.91
N ASN A 72 -15.60 13.23 23.91
CA ASN A 72 -16.01 13.36 25.31
C ASN A 72 -16.69 14.71 25.58
N GLN A 73 -16.20 15.78 24.95
CA GLN A 73 -16.72 17.14 25.09
C GLN A 73 -17.93 17.42 24.17
N ARG A 74 -18.28 16.48 23.28
CA ARG A 74 -19.31 16.64 22.23
C ARG A 74 -19.05 17.82 21.30
N ASP A 75 -17.78 18.12 21.04
CA ASP A 75 -17.36 19.14 20.08
C ASP A 75 -17.43 18.58 18.66
N TYR A 76 -18.64 18.64 18.08
CA TYR A 76 -18.89 18.14 16.73
C TYR A 76 -18.05 18.82 15.63
N PRO A 77 -17.82 20.15 15.65
CA PRO A 77 -16.89 20.79 14.71
C PRO A 77 -15.51 20.16 14.69
N VAL A 78 -14.90 19.92 15.86
CA VAL A 78 -13.56 19.33 15.93
C VAL A 78 -13.57 17.86 15.50
N ILE A 79 -14.60 17.09 15.85
CA ILE A 79 -14.78 15.70 15.38
C ILE A 79 -14.83 15.67 13.84
N MET A 80 -15.64 16.53 13.22
CA MET A 80 -15.76 16.56 11.76
C MET A 80 -14.46 17.01 11.10
N GLY A 81 -13.82 18.08 11.61
CA GLY A 81 -12.58 18.60 11.07
C GLY A 81 -11.44 17.58 11.09
N THR A 82 -11.25 16.90 12.22
CA THR A 82 -10.24 15.84 12.38
C THR A 82 -10.57 14.61 11.51
N THR A 83 -11.85 14.23 11.39
CA THR A 83 -12.27 13.12 10.52
C THR A 83 -11.97 13.39 9.05
N ILE A 84 -12.29 14.59 8.56
CA ILE A 84 -11.99 14.99 7.18
C ILE A 84 -10.48 14.98 6.95
N PHE A 85 -9.71 15.56 7.86
CA PHE A 85 -8.25 15.59 7.76
C PHE A 85 -7.64 14.18 7.66
N TYR A 86 -8.00 13.26 8.56
CA TYR A 86 -7.53 11.88 8.51
C TYR A 86 -7.99 11.14 7.26
N SER A 87 -9.22 11.37 6.82
CA SER A 87 -9.75 10.79 5.59
C SER A 87 -8.96 11.27 4.38
N THR A 88 -8.62 12.56 4.29
CA THR A 88 -7.79 13.09 3.20
C THR A 88 -6.40 12.45 3.20
N VAL A 89 -5.74 12.34 4.37
CA VAL A 89 -4.43 11.67 4.48
C VAL A 89 -4.52 10.20 4.05
N LEU A 90 -5.57 9.49 4.50
CA LEU A 90 -5.79 8.10 4.14
C LEU A 90 -5.98 7.93 2.62
N ILE A 91 -6.83 8.76 2.01
CA ILE A 91 -7.08 8.72 0.57
C ILE A 91 -5.80 9.04 -0.20
N MET A 92 -5.00 10.01 0.25
CA MET A 92 -3.70 10.29 -0.36
C MET A 92 -2.76 9.09 -0.28
N MET A 93 -2.70 8.39 0.85
CA MET A 93 -1.87 7.18 1.01
C MET A 93 -2.35 6.04 0.11
N LEU A 94 -3.66 5.82 0.05
CA LEU A 94 -4.24 4.82 -0.85
C LEU A 94 -3.94 5.14 -2.32
N PHE A 95 -4.07 6.41 -2.71
CA PHE A 95 -3.71 6.87 -4.06
C PHE A 95 -2.23 6.65 -4.39
N LEU A 96 -1.32 6.88 -3.44
CA LEU A 96 0.11 6.58 -3.62
C LEU A 96 0.37 5.08 -3.81
N VAL A 97 -0.38 4.23 -3.09
CA VAL A 97 -0.31 2.77 -3.25
C VAL A 97 -0.79 2.36 -4.64
N ASP A 98 -1.92 2.89 -5.10
CA ASP A 98 -2.45 2.65 -6.44
C ASP A 98 -1.48 3.12 -7.54
N LEU A 99 -0.82 4.26 -7.34
CA LEU A 99 0.22 4.73 -8.25
C LEU A 99 1.44 3.79 -8.27
N ALA A 100 1.88 3.33 -7.10
CA ALA A 100 2.96 2.35 -6.99
C ALA A 100 2.63 1.05 -7.72
N TYR A 101 1.37 0.59 -7.63
CA TYR A 101 0.88 -0.53 -8.41
C TYR A 101 0.96 -0.30 -9.92
N GLY A 102 0.51 0.87 -10.40
CA GLY A 102 0.58 1.20 -11.83
C GLY A 102 2.01 1.22 -12.39
N ILE A 103 2.99 1.60 -11.56
CA ILE A 103 4.42 1.58 -11.93
C ILE A 103 4.97 0.15 -11.94
N LEU A 104 4.60 -0.66 -10.95
CA LEU A 104 5.09 -2.02 -10.76
C LEU A 104 4.45 -3.02 -11.73
N ASP A 105 3.21 -2.81 -12.16
CA ASP A 105 2.53 -3.67 -13.13
C ASP A 105 2.29 -2.98 -14.49
N PRO A 106 3.17 -3.19 -15.50
CA PRO A 106 2.95 -2.70 -16.85
C PRO A 106 1.90 -3.52 -17.63
N ARG A 107 1.32 -4.60 -17.07
CA ARG A 107 0.17 -5.28 -17.69
C ARG A 107 -1.12 -4.47 -17.51
N ILE A 108 -1.14 -3.55 -16.54
CA ILE A 108 -2.20 -2.55 -16.37
C ILE A 108 -2.09 -1.44 -17.44
N LYS A 109 -1.06 -1.45 -18.32
CA LYS A 109 -1.10 -0.66 -19.56
C LYS A 109 -2.26 -1.14 -20.41
N LEU A 110 -3.39 -0.46 -20.21
CA LEU A 110 -4.44 -0.13 -21.15
C LEU A 110 -4.53 -1.17 -22.25
N HIS A 111 -5.54 -2.03 -22.14
CA HIS A 111 -6.17 -2.70 -23.27
C HIS A 111 -6.07 -1.76 -24.48
N LYS A 112 -5.09 -2.04 -25.34
CA LYS A 112 -4.84 -1.26 -26.55
C LYS A 112 -6.04 -1.56 -27.40
N LYS A 113 -7.03 -0.64 -27.34
CA LYS A 113 -8.22 -0.53 -28.16
C LYS A 113 -8.14 -1.50 -29.35
N GLU A 114 -8.64 -2.72 -29.16
CA GLU A 114 -9.03 -3.56 -30.28
C GLU A 114 -10.25 -2.87 -30.86
N GLY A 115 -10.01 -2.05 -31.87
CA GLY A 115 -11.03 -1.29 -32.56
C GLY A 115 -10.48 -0.95 -33.93
N LYS A 116 -10.79 -1.83 -34.87
CA LYS A 116 -10.76 -1.56 -36.31
C LYS A 116 -11.45 -0.24 -36.63
#